data_AF-A0A9D0DGA8-F1
#
_entry.id   AF-A0A9D0DGA8-F1
#
_cell.length_a   1.000
_cell.length_b   1.000
_cell.length_c   1.000
_cell.angle_alpha   90.00
_cell.angle_beta   90.00
_cell.angle_gamma   90.00
#
_symmetry.space_group_name_H-M   'P 1'
#
loop_
_entity.id
_entity.type
_entity.pdbx_description
1 polymer ?
#
loop_
_entity_poly.entity_id
_entity_poly.type
_entity_poly.pdbx_seq_one_letter_code
_entity_poly.pdbx_strand_id
1 'polypeptide(L)'
;MTILRHDLDCSLPDMNYDLVITNLYKGLLLRLFEHADFWKARFFLVSGFIPGMEGELLAALPQAGIHLLDRRSREQWRLWLLAARARNADGAM
;
A
#
# COMPACT_ATOMS: atom_id res chain seq x y z
N MET A 1 22.49 1.75 4.38
CA MET A 1 21.28 0.90 4.49
C MET A 1 20.83 0.95 5.93
N THR A 2 19.65 1.52 6.18
CA THR A 2 19.10 1.63 7.54
C THR A 2 18.07 0.52 7.71
N ILE A 3 18.18 -0.26 8.79
CA ILE A 3 17.18 -1.24 9.18
C ILE A 3 16.61 -0.77 10.50
N LEU A 4 15.29 -0.60 10.57
CA LEU A 4 14.57 -0.22 11.77
C LEU A 4 13.62 -1.34 12.15
N ARG A 5 13.55 -1.66 13.44
CA ARG A 5 12.53 -2.57 13.97
C ARG A 5 11.30 -1.74 14.31
N HIS A 6 10.19 -2.02 13.63
CA HIS A 6 8.87 -1.49 13.96
C HIS A 6 7.91 -2.63 14.20
N ASP A 7 6.98 -2.39 15.10
CA ASP A 7 5.79 -3.22 15.27
C ASP A 7 4.60 -2.46 14.67
N LEU A 8 3.90 -3.11 13.76
CA LEU A 8 2.72 -2.56 13.10
C LEU A 8 1.60 -2.25 14.10
N ASP A 9 1.55 -2.96 15.23
CA ASP A 9 0.55 -2.74 16.27
C ASP A 9 0.89 -1.53 17.18
N CYS A 10 2.10 -0.95 17.08
CA CYS A 10 2.50 0.22 17.86
C CYS A 10 2.48 1.51 17.03
N SER A 11 3.24 1.53 15.93
CA SER A 11 3.34 2.71 15.06
C SER A 11 3.95 2.35 13.71
N LEU A 12 3.49 3.03 12.67
CA LEU A 12 4.18 3.04 11.39
C LEU A 12 5.40 3.97 11.46
N PRO A 13 6.49 3.67 10.74
CA PRO A 13 7.55 4.65 10.50
C PRO A 13 6.99 5.84 9.72
N ASP A 14 7.80 6.89 9.55
CA ASP A 14 7.45 7.96 8.59
C ASP A 14 7.29 7.35 7.19
N MET A 15 6.08 7.46 6.63
CA MET A 15 5.69 6.83 5.37
C MET A 15 5.89 7.76 4.15
N ASN A 16 6.56 8.91 4.31
CA ASN A 16 6.89 9.82 3.21
C ASN A 16 8.04 9.27 2.34
N TYR A 17 7.73 8.21 1.58
CA TYR A 17 8.65 7.59 0.62
C TYR A 17 8.12 7.71 -0.81
N ASP A 18 9.01 7.67 -1.80
CA ASP A 18 8.60 7.56 -3.20
C ASP A 18 7.96 6.20 -3.51
N LEU A 19 8.43 5.13 -2.86
CA LEU A 19 7.94 3.76 -3.08
C LEU A 19 7.89 2.98 -1.76
N VAL A 20 6.75 2.36 -1.50
CA VAL A 20 6.56 1.37 -0.43
C VAL A 20 6.38 0.00 -1.06
N ILE A 21 7.12 -1.00 -0.57
CA ILE A 21 7.01 -2.39 -1.03
C ILE A 21 6.55 -3.24 0.15
N THR A 22 5.45 -3.97 -0.02
CA THR A 22 4.91 -4.89 0.99
C THR A 22 4.72 -6.27 0.39
N ASN A 23 5.22 -7.29 1.07
CA ASN A 23 4.96 -8.70 0.78
C ASN A 23 4.41 -9.35 2.05
N LEU A 24 3.11 -9.21 2.27
CA LEU A 24 2.43 -9.55 3.53
C LEU A 24 1.14 -10.30 3.24
N TYR A 25 0.72 -11.15 4.18
CA TYR A 25 -0.56 -11.86 4.07
C TYR A 25 -1.75 -10.90 4.25
N LYS A 26 -2.94 -11.32 3.77
CA LYS A 26 -4.17 -10.52 3.76
C LYS A 26 -4.44 -9.74 5.05
N GLY A 27 -4.41 -10.40 6.21
CA GLY A 27 -4.80 -9.75 7.48
C GLY A 27 -3.88 -8.59 7.88
N LEU A 28 -2.57 -8.69 7.63
CA LEU A 28 -1.65 -7.58 7.87
C LEU A 28 -1.83 -6.46 6.87
N LEU A 29 -2.12 -6.78 5.60
CA LEU A 29 -2.43 -5.77 4.59
C LEU A 29 -3.70 -4.99 4.94
N LEU A 30 -4.76 -5.68 5.37
CA LEU A 30 -6.00 -5.04 5.80
C LEU A 30 -5.75 -4.08 6.98
N ARG A 31 -5.00 -4.52 8.00
CA ARG A 31 -4.60 -3.63 9.10
C ARG A 31 -3.80 -2.43 8.62
N LEU A 32 -2.82 -2.63 7.72
CA LEU A 32 -2.05 -1.53 7.14
C LEU A 32 -2.92 -0.52 6.41
N PHE A 33 -3.93 -1.00 5.67
CA PHE A 33 -4.81 -0.14 4.88
C PHE A 33 -5.71 0.76 5.76
N GLU A 34 -5.98 0.36 7.00
CA GLU A 34 -6.70 1.16 8.00
C GLU A 34 -5.91 2.40 8.46
N HIS A 35 -4.57 2.39 8.33
CA HIS A 35 -3.74 3.53 8.70
C HIS A 35 -3.64 4.53 7.54
N ALA A 36 -4.30 5.68 7.66
CA ALA A 36 -4.21 6.77 6.67
C ALA A 36 -2.76 7.18 6.35
N ASP A 37 -1.87 7.08 7.34
CA ASP A 37 -0.45 7.38 7.20
C ASP A 37 0.29 6.44 6.24
N PHE A 38 -0.14 5.17 6.13
CA PHE A 38 0.40 4.22 5.16
C PHE A 38 0.32 4.78 3.72
N TRP A 39 -0.76 5.49 3.41
CA TRP A 39 -1.06 6.01 2.08
C TRP A 39 -0.34 7.32 1.71
N LYS A 40 0.66 7.76 2.49
CA LYS A 40 1.45 8.98 2.22
C LYS A 40 2.51 8.80 1.11
N ALA A 41 2.89 7.57 0.78
CA ALA A 41 3.87 7.31 -0.28
C ALA A 41 3.30 7.55 -1.69
N ARG A 42 4.18 7.81 -2.67
CA ARG A 42 3.74 8.06 -4.06
C ARG A 42 3.32 6.78 -4.77
N PHE A 43 4.06 5.70 -4.58
CA PHE A 43 3.79 4.40 -5.19
C PHE A 43 3.81 3.27 -4.17
N PHE A 44 3.05 2.22 -4.46
CA PHE A 44 2.99 1.00 -3.65
C PHE A 44 3.12 -0.24 -4.54
N LEU A 45 3.99 -1.15 -4.15
CA LEU A 45 4.00 -2.53 -4.65
C LEU A 45 3.46 -3.44 -3.56
N VAL A 46 2.24 -3.94 -3.74
CA VAL A 46 1.54 -4.76 -2.76
C VAL A 46 1.47 -6.20 -3.23
N SER A 47 1.96 -7.14 -2.41
CA SER A 47 2.04 -8.57 -2.69
C SER A 47 1.89 -9.39 -1.42
N GLY A 48 1.96 -10.72 -1.53
CA GLY A 48 1.85 -11.66 -0.40
C GLY A 48 0.46 -12.26 -0.22
N PHE A 49 -0.41 -12.08 -1.21
CA PHE A 49 -1.77 -12.60 -1.23
C PHE A 49 -2.07 -13.38 -2.52
N ILE A 50 -3.10 -14.22 -2.44
CA ILE A 50 -3.56 -15.12 -3.50
C ILE A 50 -4.92 -14.66 -4.07
N PRO A 51 -5.38 -15.16 -5.23
CA PRO A 51 -6.63 -14.73 -5.87
C PRO A 51 -7.85 -14.64 -4.95
N GLY A 52 -8.04 -15.63 -4.06
CA GLY A 52 -9.19 -15.67 -3.16
C GLY A 52 -9.22 -14.55 -2.12
N MET A 53 -8.10 -13.84 -1.90
CA MET A 53 -7.99 -12.73 -0.96
C MET A 53 -8.23 -11.36 -1.61
N GLU A 54 -8.22 -11.28 -2.94
CA GLU A 54 -8.22 -10.02 -3.67
C GLU A 54 -9.49 -9.20 -3.49
N GLY A 55 -10.66 -9.85 -3.43
CA GLY A 55 -11.93 -9.15 -3.29
C GLY A 55 -11.99 -8.30 -2.02
N GLU A 56 -11.57 -8.89 -0.89
CA GLU A 56 -11.51 -8.18 0.40
C GLU A 56 -10.47 -7.07 0.38
N LEU A 57 -9.29 -7.33 -0.18
CA LEU A 57 -8.22 -6.33 -0.26
C LEU A 57 -8.60 -5.15 -1.17
N LEU A 58 -9.28 -5.39 -2.29
CA LEU A 58 -9.77 -4.35 -3.20
C LEU A 58 -10.85 -3.49 -2.51
N ALA A 59 -11.75 -4.14 -1.77
CA ALA A 59 -12.80 -3.43 -1.02
C ALA A 59 -12.25 -2.56 0.12
N ALA A 60 -11.07 -2.91 0.65
CA ALA A 60 -10.39 -2.17 1.70
C ALA A 60 -9.48 -1.02 1.19
N LEU A 61 -9.29 -0.89 -0.13
CA LEU A 61 -8.55 0.25 -0.68
C LEU A 61 -9.31 1.56 -0.41
N PRO A 62 -8.59 2.67 -0.14
CA PRO A 62 -9.23 3.99 -0.04
C PRO A 62 -10.02 4.31 -1.31
N GLN A 63 -11.29 4.75 -1.15
CA GLN A 63 -12.17 5.06 -2.28
C GLN A 63 -11.68 6.24 -3.13
N ALA A 64 -10.88 7.13 -2.55
CA ALA A 64 -10.33 8.30 -3.20
C ALA A 64 -8.81 8.35 -3.02
N GLY A 65 -8.12 8.86 -4.04
CA GLY A 65 -6.69 9.18 -3.95
C GLY A 65 -5.73 8.01 -4.16
N ILE A 66 -6.20 6.77 -4.33
CA ILE A 66 -5.37 5.62 -4.72
C ILE A 66 -5.85 5.05 -6.06
N HIS A 67 -4.92 4.80 -6.97
CA HIS A 67 -5.19 4.23 -8.29
C HIS A 67 -4.43 2.90 -8.45
N LEU A 68 -5.14 1.83 -8.78
CA LEU A 68 -4.54 0.56 -9.19
C LEU A 68 -4.02 0.71 -10.63
N LEU A 69 -2.70 0.83 -10.78
CA LEU A 69 -2.04 1.03 -12.07
C LEU A 69 -1.79 -0.28 -12.82
N ASP A 70 -1.37 -1.32 -12.10
CA ASP A 70 -1.12 -2.64 -12.68
C ASP A 70 -1.50 -3.73 -11.69
N ARG A 71 -1.95 -4.87 -12.22
CA ARG A 71 -2.32 -6.07 -11.49
C ARG A 71 -1.71 -7.26 -12.19
N ARG A 72 -0.67 -7.81 -11.59
CA ARG A 72 0.09 -8.94 -12.12
C ARG A 72 -0.09 -10.18 -11.26
N SER A 73 0.29 -11.31 -11.82
CA SER A 73 0.37 -12.56 -11.09
C SER A 73 1.53 -13.41 -11.53
N ARG A 74 2.03 -14.21 -10.60
CA ARG A 74 2.96 -15.31 -10.87
C ARG A 74 2.46 -16.53 -10.13
N GLU A 75 2.07 -17.55 -10.88
CA GLU A 75 1.37 -18.73 -10.34
C GLU A 75 0.14 -18.29 -9.51
N GLN A 76 0.09 -18.67 -8.23
CA GLN A 76 -1.00 -18.31 -7.32
C GLN A 76 -0.82 -16.93 -6.68
N TRP A 77 0.33 -16.28 -6.81
CA TRP A 77 0.61 -15.03 -6.12
C TRP A 77 0.22 -13.81 -6.94
N ARG A 78 -0.27 -12.78 -6.26
CA ARG A 78 -0.69 -11.51 -6.84
C ARG A 78 0.26 -10.39 -6.47
N LEU A 79 0.40 -9.45 -7.39
CA LEU A 79 1.15 -8.21 -7.21
C LEU A 79 0.32 -7.06 -7.77
N TRP A 80 0.13 -6.02 -6.97
CA TRP A 80 -0.50 -4.78 -7.38
C TRP A 80 0.52 -3.66 -7.38
N LEU A 81 0.50 -2.83 -8.42
CA LEU A 81 1.13 -1.52 -8.43
C LEU A 81 0.04 -0.48 -8.22
N LEU A 82 0.16 0.32 -7.16
CA LEU A 82 -0.74 1.42 -6.86
C LEU A 82 0.02 2.74 -6.93
N ALA A 83 -0.70 3.81 -7.27
CA ALA A 83 -0.21 5.18 -7.11
C ALA A 83 -1.17 5.99 -6.26
N ALA A 84 -0.62 6.74 -5.31
CA ALA A 84 -1.37 7.83 -4.71
C ALA A 84 -1.50 8.96 -5.74
N ARG A 85 -2.70 9.54 -5.85
CA ARG A 85 -2.90 10.78 -6.60
C ARG A 85 -1.94 11.79 -6.00
N ALA A 86 -1.02 12.32 -6.81
CA ALA A 86 -0.12 13.37 -6.38
C ALA A 86 -0.97 14.46 -5.71
N ARG A 87 -0.62 14.84 -4.48
CA ARG A 87 -1.05 16.12 -3.94
C ARG A 87 -0.60 17.14 -4.98
N ASN A 88 -1.55 17.66 -5.75
CA ASN A 88 -1.25 18.76 -6.66
C ASN A 88 -0.53 19.82 -5.83
N ALA A 89 0.50 20.42 -6.44
CA ALA A 89 1.17 21.59 -5.94
C ALA A 89 0.19 22.77 -5.94
N ASP A 90 -0.80 22.76 -5.06
CA ASP A 90 -1.69 23.87 -4.80
C ASP A 90 -1.11 24.63 -3.61
N GLY A 91 -0.19 25.53 -3.93
CA GLY A 91 0.50 26.39 -2.99
C GLY A 91 1.57 27.27 -3.62
N ALA A 92 1.45 27.60 -4.91
CA ALA A 92 2.10 28.76 -5.50
C ALA A 92 0.99 29.79 -5.78
N MET A 93 0.69 30.59 -4.77
CA MET A 93 -0.07 31.84 -4.90
C MET A 93 0.63 32.91 -4.08
#